data_AF-A0A453RM21-F1
#
_entry.id   AF-A0A453RM21-F1
#
_cell.length_a   1.000
_cell.length_b   1.000
_cell.length_c   1.000
_cell.angle_alpha   90.00
_cell.angle_beta   90.00
_cell.angle_gamma   90.00
#
_symmetry.space_group_name_H-M   'P 1'
#
loop_
_entity.id
_entity.type
_entity.pdbx_description
1 polymer ?
#
loop_
_entity_poly.entity_id
_entity_poly.type
_entity_poly.pdbx_seq_one_letter_code
_entity_poly.pdbx_strand_id
1 'polypeptide(L)'
;QGGVGLKMRVYDRRICFVNNHFAAHLENVTRRNADFDHIYRTMNFNKSHGSAASDTSVQLHKAVNANGNQPDEDRPELAEADMVVFLGDFNYRLYGITYDEARDMVSQRSFDWLRERDQLRAEMKAGNVFQGMREGFIRFPPTYKFQRHQPGLAGYDSGEKKRIPAWCDRIVYRDSRSETIRECSLVCPVVAAITSYEACMDVTDSDHKPVNCTFSVDLARVNELIRRQEYGKIIESNEKLHCLLQESHHVPDTIISTNNIILENEETVVLRITNNCGSKKSAFEILCEGQSTSKQDGTKTDFIARASFGLPHWLEVQPSIGLIEPGETMEVNVHHENYYTQEEFVDGVVQGGWCELTRDKEAVLLVNVTGSTSTETVTHRINVRHCCAASSPPPPVSLLAIAAPPGDAPSSEGLTERSSRKSQSNHLQRSDAHFGASEVHDLHRLRNM
;
A
#
# COMPACT_ATOMS: atom_id res chain seq x y z
N GLN A 1 -13.04 9.39 31.30
CA GLN A 1 -12.11 10.48 30.92
C GLN A 1 -11.03 9.90 30.04
N GLY A 2 -10.46 10.69 29.13
CA GLY A 2 -9.64 10.23 28.01
C GLY A 2 -9.69 11.21 26.84
N GLY A 3 -9.13 10.81 25.70
CA GLY A 3 -9.15 11.62 24.48
C GLY A 3 -9.33 10.78 23.21
N VAL A 4 -9.85 11.41 22.16
CA VAL A 4 -9.99 10.85 20.80
C VAL A 4 -9.30 11.76 19.80
N GLY A 5 -8.51 11.16 18.91
CA GLY A 5 -7.69 11.89 17.94
C GLY A 5 -8.17 11.75 16.50
N LEU A 6 -7.89 12.77 15.69
CA LEU A 6 -7.90 12.73 14.24
C LEU A 6 -6.52 13.18 13.71
N LYS A 7 -5.85 12.31 12.93
CA LYS A 7 -4.64 12.66 12.16
C LYS A 7 -5.04 12.84 10.70
N MET A 8 -4.63 13.96 10.09
CA MET A 8 -4.81 14.22 8.67
C MET A 8 -3.51 14.73 8.03
N ARG A 9 -3.42 14.66 6.69
CA ARG A 9 -2.30 15.23 5.93
C ARG A 9 -2.83 16.29 4.95
N VAL A 10 -2.24 17.49 4.98
CA VAL A 10 -2.50 18.57 4.02
C VAL A 10 -1.23 18.79 3.22
N TYR A 11 -1.29 18.54 1.91
CA TYR A 11 -0.10 18.32 1.08
C TYR A 11 0.81 17.24 1.68
N ASP A 12 1.99 17.62 2.16
CA ASP A 12 2.98 16.81 2.86
C ASP A 12 2.97 16.99 4.40
N ARG A 13 2.12 17.88 4.95
CA ARG A 13 2.11 18.27 6.38
C ARG A 13 1.12 17.48 7.22
N ARG A 14 1.58 17.00 8.38
CA ARG A 14 0.84 16.19 9.35
C ARG A 14 0.19 17.10 10.38
N ILE A 15 -1.13 17.11 10.41
CA ILE A 15 -1.94 17.91 11.34
C ILE A 15 -2.77 16.95 12.20
N CYS A 16 -2.62 17.04 13.51
CA CYS A 16 -3.36 16.22 14.47
C CYS A 16 -4.32 17.08 15.31
N PHE A 17 -5.56 16.63 15.46
CA PHE A 17 -6.53 17.18 16.39
C PHE A 17 -6.79 16.15 17.49
N VAL A 18 -6.82 16.59 18.74
CA VAL A 18 -7.05 15.73 19.91
C VAL A 18 -8.18 16.35 20.72
N ASN A 19 -9.35 15.71 20.76
CA ASN A 19 -10.46 16.13 21.61
C ASN A 19 -10.42 15.35 22.93
N ASN A 20 -10.55 16.05 24.06
CA ASN A 20 -10.25 15.54 25.39
C ASN A 20 -11.40 15.77 26.37
N HIS A 21 -11.48 14.88 27.36
CA HIS A 21 -12.26 15.07 28.57
C HIS A 21 -11.43 14.55 29.76
N PHE A 22 -10.79 15.46 30.51
CA PHE A 22 -9.91 15.13 31.65
C PHE A 22 -10.66 15.09 32.99
N ALA A 23 -9.99 14.63 34.05
CA ALA A 23 -10.50 14.53 35.41
C ALA A 23 -11.17 15.83 35.93
N ALA A 24 -12.47 15.73 36.21
CA ALA A 24 -13.26 16.76 36.86
C ALA A 24 -12.90 16.96 38.35
N HIS A 25 -13.58 17.91 39.01
CA HIS A 25 -13.37 18.38 40.39
C HIS A 25 -12.15 19.31 40.56
N LEU A 26 -12.21 20.23 41.53
CA LEU A 26 -11.23 21.32 41.70
C LEU A 26 -9.84 20.77 42.09
N GLU A 27 -9.85 19.74 42.92
CA GLU A 27 -8.73 19.14 43.63
C GLU A 27 -7.84 18.29 42.71
N ASN A 28 -8.41 17.74 41.63
CA ASN A 28 -7.80 16.71 40.78
C ASN A 28 -6.77 17.24 39.75
N VAL A 29 -6.01 18.29 40.06
CA VAL A 29 -5.02 18.90 39.15
C VAL A 29 -4.01 17.86 38.66
N THR A 30 -3.32 17.18 39.59
CA THR A 30 -2.33 16.13 39.27
C THR A 30 -2.89 15.02 38.40
N ARG A 31 -4.20 14.72 38.51
CA ARG A 31 -4.86 13.73 37.66
C ARG A 31 -5.13 14.25 36.25
N ARG A 32 -5.47 15.53 36.07
CA ARG A 32 -5.58 16.16 34.74
C ARG A 32 -4.22 16.22 34.04
N ASN A 33 -3.14 16.49 34.78
CA ASN A 33 -1.78 16.43 34.24
C ASN A 33 -1.46 15.00 33.75
N ALA A 34 -1.74 13.99 34.58
CA ALA A 34 -1.55 12.58 34.22
C ALA A 34 -2.45 12.10 33.06
N ASP A 35 -3.67 12.63 32.93
CA ASP A 35 -4.55 12.37 31.77
C ASP A 35 -3.91 12.93 30.49
N PHE A 36 -3.41 14.17 30.52
CA PHE A 36 -2.67 14.77 29.40
C PHE A 36 -1.42 13.96 29.04
N ASP A 37 -0.54 13.65 30.01
CA ASP A 37 0.69 12.89 29.77
C ASP A 37 0.41 11.52 29.15
N HIS A 38 -0.60 10.81 29.67
CA HIS A 38 -1.00 9.52 29.15
C HIS A 38 -1.49 9.62 27.70
N ILE A 39 -2.35 10.59 27.39
CA ILE A 39 -2.87 10.80 26.03
C ILE A 39 -1.75 11.23 25.08
N TYR A 40 -0.89 12.17 25.49
CA TYR A 40 0.22 12.66 24.67
C TYR A 40 1.20 11.53 24.30
N ARG A 41 1.50 10.62 25.25
CA ARG A 41 2.42 9.49 25.05
C ARG A 41 1.81 8.31 24.31
N THR A 42 0.54 7.99 24.53
CA THR A 42 -0.08 6.73 24.05
C THR A 42 -1.01 6.88 22.84
N MET A 43 -1.32 8.11 22.42
CA MET A 43 -2.17 8.31 21.24
C MET A 43 -1.43 7.92 19.94
N ASN A 44 -1.87 6.81 19.37
CA ASN A 44 -1.36 6.22 18.13
C ASN A 44 -2.49 6.12 17.11
N PHE A 45 -2.23 6.56 15.88
CA PHE A 45 -3.19 6.62 14.79
C PHE A 45 -3.05 5.46 13.80
N ASN A 46 -1.96 4.70 13.88
CA ASN A 46 -1.63 3.58 13.01
C ASN A 46 -2.12 2.25 13.62
N LYS A 47 -3.43 2.09 13.81
CA LYS A 47 -3.98 0.77 14.13
C LYS A 47 -3.91 -0.13 12.90
N SER A 48 -3.13 -1.20 13.01
CA SER A 48 -3.14 -2.32 12.07
C SER A 48 -4.51 -3.02 12.12
N HIS A 49 -5.45 -2.54 11.32
CA HIS A 49 -6.66 -3.30 11.02
C HIS A 49 -6.24 -4.59 10.29
N GLY A 50 -6.60 -5.74 10.86
CA GLY A 50 -6.19 -7.07 10.38
C GLY A 50 -6.89 -7.50 9.08
N SER A 51 -6.70 -6.72 8.02
CA SER A 51 -7.16 -7.03 6.67
C SER A 51 -5.95 -7.33 5.78
N ALA A 52 -5.80 -8.59 5.38
CA ALA A 52 -4.83 -8.99 4.36
C ALA A 52 -5.30 -8.46 2.99
N ALA A 53 -4.90 -7.23 2.63
CA ALA A 53 -5.36 -6.55 1.42
C ALA A 53 -4.29 -5.60 0.85
N SER A 54 -3.40 -6.16 0.01
CA SER A 54 -2.53 -5.46 -0.95
C SER A 54 -1.72 -4.26 -0.42
N ASP A 55 -0.54 -4.53 0.16
CA ASP A 55 0.52 -3.53 0.33
C ASP A 55 1.15 -3.15 -1.03
N THR A 56 0.38 -2.46 -1.85
CA THR A 56 0.80 -1.85 -3.12
C THR A 56 0.68 -0.34 -3.04
N SER A 57 1.28 0.24 -2.00
CA SER A 57 1.66 1.66 -1.98
C SER A 57 3.14 1.75 -1.61
N VAL A 58 3.92 2.47 -2.42
CA VAL A 58 5.37 2.56 -2.24
C VAL A 58 5.68 3.38 -0.99
N GLN A 59 5.92 2.71 0.13
CA GLN A 59 6.54 3.30 1.31
C GLN A 59 8.01 3.61 0.98
N LEU A 60 8.24 4.75 0.30
CA LEU A 60 9.60 5.23 0.02
C LEU A 60 10.33 5.36 1.36
N HIS A 61 11.42 4.60 1.50
CA HIS A 61 11.97 4.18 2.80
C HIS A 61 12.13 5.31 3.82
N LYS A 62 11.77 5.04 5.09
CA LYS A 62 12.44 5.69 6.23
C LYS A 62 13.94 5.49 6.01
N ALA A 63 14.72 6.57 5.94
CA ALA A 63 16.15 6.48 5.73
C ALA A 63 16.79 5.67 6.87
N VAL A 64 17.36 4.51 6.52
CA VAL A 64 18.11 3.69 7.47
C VAL A 64 19.43 4.40 7.73
N ASN A 65 19.49 5.15 8.84
CA ASN A 65 20.73 5.76 9.30
C ASN A 65 21.73 4.63 9.59
N ALA A 66 22.80 4.56 8.80
CA ALA A 66 23.84 3.53 8.89
C ALA A 66 24.81 3.73 10.09
N ASN A 67 24.31 4.28 11.20
CA ASN A 67 24.98 4.37 12.49
C ASN A 67 24.08 3.69 13.53
N GLY A 68 24.60 2.67 14.21
CA GLY A 68 23.84 1.74 15.07
C GLY A 68 23.36 2.30 16.42
N ASN A 69 22.75 3.48 16.44
CA ASN A 69 21.92 3.92 17.56
C ASN A 69 20.50 3.36 17.40
N GLN A 70 19.80 3.17 18.53
CA GLN A 70 18.47 2.55 18.55
C GLN A 70 17.43 3.32 17.71
N PRO A 71 16.37 2.65 17.23
CA PRO A 71 15.19 3.35 16.70
C PRO A 71 14.57 4.26 17.76
N ASP A 72 14.04 5.40 17.32
CA ASP A 72 13.40 6.46 18.13
C ASP A 72 11.98 6.03 18.61
N GLU A 73 11.87 4.82 19.18
CA GLU A 73 10.61 4.16 19.59
C GLU A 73 9.88 4.90 20.73
N ASP A 74 10.61 5.59 21.60
CA ASP A 74 10.05 6.33 22.75
C ASP A 74 9.38 7.67 22.35
N ARG A 75 9.52 8.11 21.09
CA ARG A 75 8.96 9.38 20.63
C ARG A 75 7.47 9.26 20.28
N PRO A 76 6.55 9.95 20.98
CA PRO A 76 5.12 9.83 20.70
C PRO A 76 4.74 10.36 19.31
N GLU A 77 3.73 9.78 18.67
CA GLU A 77 3.32 10.17 17.31
C GLU A 77 2.88 11.65 17.23
N LEU A 78 2.30 12.18 18.31
CA LEU A 78 1.96 13.61 18.46
C LEU A 78 3.18 14.55 18.54
N ALA A 79 4.37 14.02 18.85
CA ALA A 79 5.64 14.74 18.80
C ALA A 79 6.27 14.74 17.39
N GLU A 80 5.77 13.94 16.44
CA GLU A 80 6.18 13.96 15.03
C GLU A 80 5.37 14.93 14.16
N ALA A 81 4.13 15.27 14.55
CA ALA A 81 3.24 16.10 13.75
C ALA A 81 3.75 17.55 13.56
N ASP A 82 3.56 18.13 12.38
CA ASP A 82 3.96 19.51 12.07
C ASP A 82 3.08 20.53 12.82
N MET A 83 1.81 20.16 13.09
CA MET A 83 0.87 20.90 13.94
C MET A 83 0.00 19.95 14.76
N VAL A 84 -0.27 20.31 16.02
CA VAL A 84 -1.20 19.60 16.91
C VAL A 84 -2.13 20.60 17.58
N VAL A 85 -3.43 20.31 17.60
CA VAL A 85 -4.44 21.06 18.36
C VAL A 85 -5.08 20.13 19.39
N PHE A 86 -4.86 20.42 20.68
CA PHE A 86 -5.63 19.84 21.77
C PHE A 86 -6.84 20.72 22.06
N LEU A 87 -8.02 20.12 22.16
CA LEU A 87 -9.27 20.80 22.49
C LEU A 87 -10.15 19.95 23.41
N GLY A 88 -11.18 20.55 24.00
CA GLY A 88 -12.23 19.85 24.75
C GLY A 88 -12.38 20.31 26.20
N ASP A 89 -13.02 19.49 27.03
CA ASP A 89 -13.18 19.75 28.47
C ASP A 89 -11.93 19.28 29.23
N PHE A 90 -10.97 20.19 29.37
CA PHE A 90 -9.78 19.93 30.16
C PHE A 90 -10.05 19.99 31.67
N ASN A 91 -11.24 20.41 32.10
CA ASN A 91 -11.71 20.41 33.49
C ASN A 91 -10.88 21.19 34.54
N TYR A 92 -9.86 21.94 34.14
CA TYR A 92 -9.12 22.84 35.02
C TYR A 92 -10.03 23.97 35.55
N ARG A 93 -9.83 24.34 36.81
CA ARG A 93 -10.72 25.23 37.57
C ARG A 93 -10.00 26.49 38.04
N LEU A 94 -10.75 27.44 38.59
CA LEU A 94 -10.17 28.55 39.33
C LEU A 94 -9.85 28.14 40.76
N TYR A 95 -8.65 28.47 41.26
CA TYR A 95 -8.19 28.12 42.61
C TYR A 95 -8.11 29.34 43.53
N GLY A 96 -8.16 29.10 44.85
CA GLY A 96 -7.91 30.12 45.87
C GLY A 96 -8.96 31.23 45.96
N ILE A 97 -10.21 30.96 45.55
CA ILE A 97 -11.35 31.90 45.58
C ILE A 97 -12.65 31.19 45.95
N THR A 98 -13.62 31.96 46.44
CA THR A 98 -15.00 31.51 46.68
C THR A 98 -15.87 31.63 45.41
N TYR A 99 -17.07 31.03 45.45
CA TYR A 99 -18.07 31.18 44.40
C TYR A 99 -18.51 32.64 44.24
N ASP A 100 -18.79 33.33 45.34
CA ASP A 100 -19.37 34.68 45.29
C ASP A 100 -18.33 35.71 44.78
N GLU A 101 -17.06 35.64 45.20
CA GLU A 101 -15.96 36.43 44.60
C GLU A 101 -15.80 36.18 43.09
N ALA A 102 -15.89 34.91 42.66
CA ALA A 102 -15.79 34.57 41.24
C ALA A 102 -16.97 35.14 40.44
N ARG A 103 -18.18 35.19 41.00
CA ARG A 103 -19.35 35.80 40.38
C ARG A 103 -19.22 37.32 40.28
N ASP A 104 -18.68 37.97 41.31
CA ASP A 104 -18.45 39.42 41.33
C ASP A 104 -17.38 39.85 40.32
N MET A 105 -16.28 39.10 40.21
CA MET A 105 -15.24 39.41 39.22
C MET A 105 -15.69 39.09 37.79
N VAL A 106 -16.61 38.14 37.59
CA VAL A 106 -17.28 37.92 36.30
C VAL A 106 -18.25 39.06 35.96
N SER A 107 -19.02 39.57 36.93
CA SER A 107 -19.97 40.68 36.69
C SER A 107 -19.24 41.98 36.34
N GLN A 108 -18.11 42.25 37.00
CA GLN A 108 -17.19 43.35 36.71
C GLN A 108 -16.35 43.15 35.43
N ARG A 109 -16.47 42.00 34.75
CA ARG A 109 -15.64 41.58 33.59
C ARG A 109 -14.13 41.59 33.87
N SER A 110 -13.72 41.47 35.13
CA SER A 110 -12.32 41.51 35.59
C SER A 110 -11.58 40.20 35.33
N PHE A 111 -11.64 39.71 34.09
CA PHE A 111 -11.19 38.37 33.71
C PHE A 111 -9.67 38.15 33.88
N ASP A 112 -8.85 39.20 33.91
CA ASP A 112 -7.41 39.09 34.18
C ASP A 112 -7.11 38.55 35.59
N TRP A 113 -7.84 39.04 36.61
CA TRP A 113 -7.67 38.58 37.99
C TRP A 113 -8.09 37.11 38.18
N LEU A 114 -9.04 36.64 37.37
CA LEU A 114 -9.47 35.24 37.29
C LEU A 114 -8.47 34.39 36.47
N ARG A 115 -7.87 34.93 35.40
CA ARG A 115 -6.84 34.26 34.59
C ARG A 115 -5.56 33.94 35.37
N GLU A 116 -5.21 34.75 36.35
CA GLU A 116 -4.07 34.47 37.25
C GLU A 116 -4.39 33.44 38.34
N ARG A 117 -5.62 32.90 38.34
CA ARG A 117 -6.11 31.82 39.22
C ARG A 117 -6.57 30.60 38.43
N ASP A 118 -6.39 30.58 37.12
CA ASP A 118 -6.70 29.44 36.28
C ASP A 118 -5.62 28.35 36.42
N GLN A 119 -6.02 27.16 36.84
CA GLN A 119 -5.09 26.05 37.05
C GLN A 119 -4.34 25.67 35.76
N LEU A 120 -4.99 25.67 34.58
CA LEU A 120 -4.31 25.31 33.34
C LEU A 120 -3.14 26.26 33.04
N ARG A 121 -3.38 27.57 33.15
CA ARG A 121 -2.33 28.59 32.97
C ARG A 121 -1.20 28.46 33.99
N ALA A 122 -1.50 28.09 35.24
CA ALA A 122 -0.48 27.82 36.26
C ALA A 122 0.37 26.58 35.90
N GLU A 123 -0.26 25.45 35.57
CA GLU A 123 0.42 24.20 35.24
C GLU A 123 1.22 24.29 33.93
N MET A 124 0.72 24.99 32.91
CA MET A 124 1.47 25.29 31.68
C MET A 124 2.68 26.19 31.96
N LYS A 125 2.52 27.22 32.80
CA LYS A 125 3.63 28.13 33.20
C LYS A 125 4.69 27.43 34.06
N ALA A 126 4.30 26.41 34.83
CA ALA A 126 5.21 25.55 35.57
C ALA A 126 5.94 24.52 34.67
N GLY A 127 5.48 24.32 33.43
CA GLY A 127 6.00 23.28 32.53
C GLY A 127 5.48 21.88 32.81
N ASN A 128 4.41 21.74 33.60
CA ASN A 128 3.83 20.45 33.99
C ASN A 128 2.96 19.82 32.90
N VAL A 129 2.38 20.62 32.00
CA VAL A 129 1.49 20.17 30.91
C VAL A 129 1.66 21.04 29.66
N PHE A 130 1.29 20.50 28.49
CA PHE A 130 1.25 21.21 27.20
C PHE A 130 2.54 22.00 26.88
N GLN A 131 3.70 21.40 27.15
CA GLN A 131 5.02 22.01 27.02
C GLN A 131 5.27 22.44 25.56
N GLY A 132 5.73 23.69 25.36
CA GLY A 132 5.94 24.27 24.04
C GLY A 132 4.67 24.59 23.24
N MET A 133 3.47 24.36 23.81
CA MET A 133 2.19 24.70 23.19
C MET A 133 1.70 26.09 23.65
N ARG A 134 0.74 26.64 22.92
CA ARG A 134 0.21 28.00 23.12
C ARG A 134 -1.32 28.00 23.19
N GLU A 135 -1.88 28.93 23.95
CA GLU A 135 -3.33 29.20 24.02
C GLU A 135 -3.63 30.60 23.46
N GLY A 136 -4.84 30.82 22.94
CA GLY A 136 -5.32 32.17 22.63
C GLY A 136 -5.58 33.02 23.88
N PHE A 137 -5.52 34.35 23.75
CA PHE A 137 -5.86 35.21 24.89
C PHE A 137 -7.38 35.20 25.13
N ILE A 138 -7.81 34.49 26.17
CA ILE A 138 -9.22 34.37 26.57
C ILE A 138 -9.81 35.76 26.86
N ARG A 139 -10.80 36.19 26.05
CA ARG A 139 -11.56 37.46 26.28
C ARG A 139 -12.99 37.23 26.79
N PHE A 140 -13.43 35.98 26.82
CA PHE A 140 -14.77 35.56 27.19
C PHE A 140 -14.87 35.13 28.67
N PRO A 141 -16.05 35.23 29.30
CA PRO A 141 -16.25 34.80 30.69
C PRO A 141 -16.15 33.26 30.84
N PRO A 142 -16.02 32.74 32.07
CA PRO A 142 -15.92 31.30 32.33
C PRO A 142 -17.09 30.50 31.75
N THR A 143 -16.80 29.39 31.09
CA THR A 143 -17.73 28.59 30.27
C THR A 143 -18.55 27.57 31.06
N TYR A 144 -18.09 27.25 32.28
CA TYR A 144 -18.72 26.35 33.25
C TYR A 144 -18.92 27.09 34.59
N LYS A 145 -19.88 26.79 35.46
CA LYS A 145 -21.06 25.94 35.24
C LYS A 145 -22.31 26.81 35.13
N PHE A 146 -23.16 26.50 34.15
CA PHE A 146 -24.46 27.13 33.95
C PHE A 146 -25.64 26.29 34.46
N GLN A 147 -26.82 26.89 34.49
CA GLN A 147 -28.12 26.23 34.50
C GLN A 147 -28.64 26.16 33.06
N ARG A 148 -29.22 25.02 32.68
CA ARG A 148 -29.68 24.79 31.31
C ARG A 148 -30.92 25.65 31.02
N HIS A 149 -31.03 26.09 29.77
CA HIS A 149 -32.10 26.94 29.25
C HIS A 149 -32.20 28.34 29.92
N GLN A 150 -31.17 28.78 30.66
CA GLN A 150 -31.06 30.15 31.17
C GLN A 150 -30.03 30.97 30.37
N PRO A 151 -30.41 32.11 29.79
CA PRO A 151 -29.52 32.94 29.00
C PRO A 151 -28.63 33.87 29.86
N GLY A 152 -27.45 34.19 29.32
CA GLY A 152 -26.56 35.23 29.86
C GLY A 152 -25.90 34.91 31.21
N LEU A 153 -25.19 35.90 31.75
CA LEU A 153 -24.35 35.74 32.96
C LEU A 153 -25.15 35.72 34.29
N ALA A 154 -26.48 35.72 34.22
CA ALA A 154 -27.34 35.38 35.35
C ALA A 154 -27.32 33.87 35.62
N GLY A 155 -27.40 33.05 34.56
CA GLY A 155 -27.59 31.61 34.61
C GLY A 155 -26.40 30.76 35.04
N TYR A 156 -25.44 31.29 35.81
CA TYR A 156 -24.44 30.44 36.48
C TYR A 156 -25.09 29.62 37.61
N ASP A 157 -24.40 28.58 38.07
CA ASP A 157 -24.88 27.56 39.02
C ASP A 157 -25.28 28.10 40.42
N SER A 158 -26.46 28.70 40.54
CA SER A 158 -27.07 29.14 41.80
C SER A 158 -27.70 28.01 42.63
N GLY A 159 -27.49 26.74 42.25
CA GLY A 159 -27.95 25.59 42.99
C GLY A 159 -27.12 25.32 44.25
N GLU A 160 -27.59 24.39 45.09
CA GLU A 160 -26.99 24.02 46.39
C GLU A 160 -25.47 23.78 46.36
N LYS A 161 -24.94 23.26 45.24
CA LYS A 161 -23.51 22.94 45.07
C LYS A 161 -22.63 24.12 44.65
N LYS A 162 -23.22 25.31 44.40
CA LYS A 162 -22.58 26.60 44.02
C LYS A 162 -21.25 26.42 43.28
N ARG A 163 -21.25 25.79 42.09
CA ARG A 163 -19.98 25.50 41.40
C ARG A 163 -19.30 26.78 40.93
N ILE A 164 -18.10 27.04 41.47
CA ILE A 164 -17.23 28.17 41.10
C ILE A 164 -17.09 28.22 39.57
N PRO A 165 -17.36 29.36 38.92
CA PRO A 165 -17.15 29.54 37.48
C PRO A 165 -15.72 29.19 37.04
N ALA A 166 -15.57 28.46 35.94
CA ALA A 166 -14.29 28.00 35.41
C ALA A 166 -14.25 27.96 33.87
N TRP A 167 -13.05 28.16 33.30
CA TRP A 167 -12.78 27.88 31.89
C TRP A 167 -12.35 26.41 31.75
N CYS A 168 -13.32 25.50 31.83
CA CYS A 168 -13.12 24.07 31.65
C CYS A 168 -12.83 23.71 30.18
N ASP A 169 -13.50 24.39 29.26
CA ASP A 169 -13.51 24.14 27.82
C ASP A 169 -12.41 24.97 27.14
N ARG A 170 -11.41 24.32 26.52
CA ARG A 170 -10.14 24.97 26.12
C ARG A 170 -9.64 24.50 24.75
N ILE A 171 -8.80 25.32 24.11
CA ILE A 171 -8.14 25.02 22.84
C ILE A 171 -6.67 25.48 22.89
N VAL A 172 -5.75 24.53 22.83
CA VAL A 172 -4.29 24.71 22.96
C VAL A 172 -3.59 24.06 21.77
N TYR A 173 -2.56 24.71 21.19
CA TYR A 173 -1.94 24.24 19.95
C TYR A 173 -0.41 24.35 19.94
N ARG A 174 0.22 23.45 19.18
CA ARG A 174 1.62 23.51 18.73
C ARG A 174 1.64 23.57 17.21
N ASP A 175 2.54 24.36 16.63
CA ASP A 175 2.88 24.31 15.20
C ASP A 175 4.39 24.03 15.04
N SER A 176 4.98 24.37 13.90
CA SER A 176 6.41 24.13 13.63
C SER A 176 7.35 25.22 14.13
N ARG A 177 6.85 26.34 14.69
CA ARG A 177 7.70 27.46 15.11
C ARG A 177 8.48 27.14 16.38
N SER A 178 9.78 27.39 16.32
CA SER A 178 10.64 27.56 17.48
C SER A 178 10.57 29.01 18.01
N GLU A 179 11.32 29.32 19.06
CA GLU A 179 11.52 30.71 19.51
C GLU A 179 12.28 31.56 18.46
N THR A 180 13.14 30.91 17.68
CA THR A 180 14.06 31.50 16.69
C THR A 180 13.49 31.62 15.28
N ILE A 181 12.67 30.67 14.83
CA ILE A 181 12.08 30.65 13.48
C ILE A 181 10.58 30.92 13.57
N ARG A 182 10.16 32.04 12.98
CA ARG A 182 8.77 32.54 13.05
C ARG A 182 8.04 32.53 11.71
N GLU A 183 8.77 32.44 10.61
CA GLU A 183 8.25 32.48 9.24
C GLU A 183 8.11 31.07 8.64
N CYS A 184 7.10 30.87 7.79
CA CYS A 184 6.80 29.57 7.21
C CYS A 184 7.81 29.22 6.10
N SER A 185 8.42 28.04 6.20
CA SER A 185 9.50 27.59 5.32
C SER A 185 9.60 26.06 5.33
N LEU A 186 10.39 25.45 4.44
CA LEU A 186 10.55 23.98 4.45
C LEU A 186 11.18 23.43 5.76
N VAL A 187 11.78 24.29 6.59
CA VAL A 187 12.34 23.94 7.93
C VAL A 187 11.36 24.27 9.07
N CYS A 188 10.48 25.26 8.89
CA CYS A 188 9.35 25.57 9.78
C CYS A 188 8.04 25.43 9.00
N PRO A 189 7.59 24.18 8.70
CA PRO A 189 6.63 23.93 7.64
C PRO A 189 5.17 24.30 7.91
N VAL A 190 4.78 24.50 9.18
CA VAL A 190 3.44 24.96 9.55
C VAL A 190 3.54 26.11 10.55
N VAL A 191 2.91 27.23 10.23
CA VAL A 191 2.82 28.43 11.09
C VAL A 191 1.35 28.79 11.27
N ALA A 192 0.85 28.82 12.51
CA ALA A 192 -0.56 29.05 12.81
C ALA A 192 -0.78 30.29 13.69
N ALA A 193 -1.63 31.22 13.24
CA ALA A 193 -2.04 32.40 13.99
C ALA A 193 -3.52 32.28 14.39
N ILE A 194 -3.82 32.48 15.68
CA ILE A 194 -5.22 32.56 16.15
C ILE A 194 -5.80 33.90 15.70
N THR A 195 -6.90 33.86 14.95
CA THR A 195 -7.63 35.05 14.47
C THR A 195 -8.85 35.37 15.34
N SER A 196 -9.45 34.35 15.98
CA SER A 196 -10.51 34.49 16.99
C SER A 196 -10.42 33.33 17.99
N TYR A 197 -10.77 33.61 19.25
CA TYR A 197 -10.92 32.62 20.34
C TYR A 197 -12.04 33.09 21.27
N GLU A 198 -13.21 32.46 21.16
CA GLU A 198 -14.49 32.99 21.66
C GLU A 198 -15.37 31.88 22.25
N ALA A 199 -16.34 32.26 23.09
CA ALA A 199 -17.35 31.35 23.63
C ALA A 199 -18.77 31.79 23.25
N CYS A 200 -19.58 30.85 22.79
CA CYS A 200 -20.94 31.05 22.32
C CYS A 200 -21.90 31.14 23.51
N MET A 201 -21.90 32.30 24.19
CA MET A 201 -22.59 32.48 25.47
C MET A 201 -24.12 32.33 25.40
N ASP A 202 -24.70 32.50 24.21
CA ASP A 202 -26.15 32.44 23.97
C ASP A 202 -26.68 30.99 23.84
N VAL A 203 -25.80 29.99 23.76
CA VAL A 203 -26.20 28.57 23.69
C VAL A 203 -26.51 28.03 25.09
N THR A 204 -27.76 27.67 25.36
CA THR A 204 -28.24 27.39 26.73
C THR A 204 -28.55 25.91 27.04
N ASP A 205 -28.53 25.01 26.05
CA ASP A 205 -28.93 23.61 26.25
C ASP A 205 -27.97 22.78 27.14
N SER A 206 -26.75 23.28 27.32
CA SER A 206 -25.72 22.69 28.18
C SER A 206 -25.40 23.59 29.38
N ASP A 207 -24.97 22.96 30.47
CA ASP A 207 -24.34 23.62 31.62
C ASP A 207 -22.86 24.00 31.37
N HIS A 208 -22.33 23.67 30.19
CA HIS A 208 -21.14 24.29 29.58
C HIS A 208 -21.55 25.33 28.51
N LYS A 209 -20.59 26.04 27.93
CA LYS A 209 -20.79 26.96 26.80
C LYS A 209 -19.80 26.59 25.67
N PRO A 210 -20.24 26.45 24.40
CA PRO A 210 -19.34 26.06 23.32
C PRO A 210 -18.21 27.08 23.14
N VAL A 211 -16.99 26.59 22.94
CA VAL A 211 -15.80 27.41 22.66
C VAL A 211 -15.36 27.16 21.22
N ASN A 212 -15.04 28.24 20.50
CA ASN A 212 -14.52 28.20 19.15
C ASN A 212 -13.15 28.90 19.09
N CYS A 213 -12.28 28.42 18.20
CA CYS A 213 -10.99 29.05 17.91
C CYS A 213 -10.74 28.94 16.40
N THR A 214 -10.46 30.07 15.76
CA THR A 214 -10.14 30.12 14.32
C THR A 214 -8.64 30.33 14.14
N PHE A 215 -8.03 29.54 13.25
CA PHE A 215 -6.62 29.64 12.89
C PHE A 215 -6.48 30.07 11.44
N SER A 216 -5.66 31.09 11.19
CA SER A 216 -4.96 31.24 9.91
C SER A 216 -3.71 30.36 9.96
N VAL A 217 -3.44 29.59 8.90
CA VAL A 217 -2.35 28.60 8.88
C VAL A 217 -1.59 28.66 7.56
N ASP A 218 -0.34 29.10 7.62
CA ASP A 218 0.60 29.05 6.51
C ASP A 218 1.24 27.66 6.44
N LEU A 219 1.19 27.04 5.25
CA LEU A 219 1.71 25.70 4.98
C LEU A 219 2.81 25.76 3.92
N ALA A 220 4.05 25.46 4.30
CA ALA A 220 5.15 25.34 3.34
C ALA A 220 4.93 24.09 2.47
N ARG A 221 4.85 24.26 1.15
CA ARG A 221 4.63 23.17 0.20
C ARG A 221 5.86 22.98 -0.68
N VAL A 222 6.30 21.73 -0.83
CA VAL A 222 7.35 21.38 -1.79
C VAL A 222 6.85 21.57 -3.22
N ASN A 223 7.62 22.26 -4.06
CA ASN A 223 7.40 22.29 -5.50
C ASN A 223 8.01 21.04 -6.14
N GLU A 224 7.15 20.09 -6.53
CA GLU A 224 7.54 18.80 -7.12
C GLU A 224 8.39 18.93 -8.39
N LEU A 225 8.13 19.93 -9.24
CA LEU A 225 8.92 20.16 -10.45
C LEU A 225 10.36 20.58 -10.10
N ILE A 226 10.51 21.52 -9.16
CA ILE A 226 11.82 21.96 -8.68
C ILE A 226 12.53 20.81 -7.95
N ARG A 227 11.84 20.04 -7.09
CA ARG A 227 12.46 18.88 -6.43
C ARG A 227 12.96 17.86 -7.44
N ARG A 228 12.22 17.59 -8.52
CA ARG A 228 12.65 16.68 -9.59
C ARG A 228 13.86 17.23 -10.36
N GLN A 229 13.91 18.53 -10.62
CA GLN A 229 15.06 19.18 -11.28
C GLN A 229 16.32 19.13 -10.40
N GLU A 230 16.24 19.51 -9.12
CA GLU A 230 17.40 19.43 -8.23
C GLU A 230 17.84 17.98 -7.98
N TYR A 231 16.90 17.03 -7.89
CA TYR A 231 17.23 15.60 -7.77
C TYR A 231 17.97 15.06 -9.00
N GLY A 232 17.57 15.49 -10.21
CA GLY A 232 18.30 15.20 -11.45
C GLY A 232 19.74 15.73 -11.41
N LYS A 233 19.93 17.01 -11.08
CA LYS A 233 21.26 17.61 -10.93
C LYS A 233 22.13 16.88 -9.89
N ILE A 234 21.54 16.43 -8.78
CA ILE A 234 22.25 15.67 -7.73
C ILE A 234 22.71 14.31 -8.26
N ILE A 235 21.92 13.62 -9.09
CA ILE A 235 22.35 12.38 -9.75
C ILE A 235 23.47 12.65 -10.77
N GLU A 236 23.31 13.67 -11.62
CA GLU A 236 24.26 14.02 -12.68
C GLU A 236 25.63 14.51 -12.15
N SER A 237 25.64 15.28 -11.05
CA SER A 237 26.86 15.87 -10.48
C SER A 237 27.56 15.03 -9.41
N ASN A 238 26.91 13.97 -8.91
CA ASN A 238 27.51 13.07 -7.91
C ASN A 238 28.21 11.91 -8.61
N GLU A 239 29.53 12.03 -8.80
CA GLU A 239 30.37 11.02 -9.44
C GLU A 239 30.15 9.61 -8.88
N LYS A 240 29.95 9.45 -7.56
CA LYS A 240 29.68 8.14 -6.96
C LYS A 240 28.33 7.56 -7.39
N LEU A 241 27.28 8.37 -7.49
CA LEU A 241 25.99 7.91 -8.02
C LEU A 241 26.09 7.61 -9.53
N HIS A 242 26.82 8.44 -10.28
CA HIS A 242 27.06 8.23 -11.71
C HIS A 242 27.80 6.91 -11.98
N CYS A 243 28.87 6.61 -11.23
CA CYS A 243 29.58 5.33 -11.33
C CYS A 243 28.69 4.14 -10.95
N LEU A 244 27.91 4.23 -9.86
CA LEU A 244 26.98 3.16 -9.48
C LEU A 244 25.90 2.91 -10.54
N LEU A 245 25.39 3.96 -11.19
CA LEU A 245 24.45 3.84 -12.30
C LEU A 245 25.10 3.21 -13.55
N GLN A 246 26.31 3.63 -13.91
CA GLN A 246 27.09 2.99 -14.98
C GLN A 246 27.38 1.51 -14.70
N GLU A 247 27.65 1.14 -13.43
CA GLU A 247 27.79 -0.25 -13.02
C GLU A 247 26.48 -1.05 -13.11
N SER A 248 25.31 -0.40 -12.94
CA SER A 248 24.00 -1.04 -13.16
C SER A 248 23.58 -1.13 -14.63
N HIS A 249 24.19 -0.39 -15.55
CA HIS A 249 23.98 -0.63 -17.00
C HIS A 249 24.93 -1.70 -17.58
N HIS A 250 25.80 -2.33 -16.77
CA HIS A 250 26.75 -3.34 -17.23
C HIS A 250 26.22 -4.78 -17.08
N VAL A 251 25.80 -5.36 -18.20
CA VAL A 251 25.62 -6.81 -18.35
C VAL A 251 26.98 -7.47 -18.65
N PRO A 252 27.37 -8.56 -17.95
CA PRO A 252 28.57 -9.33 -18.25
C PRO A 252 28.55 -9.91 -19.67
N ASP A 253 29.66 -9.79 -20.39
CA ASP A 253 29.85 -10.42 -21.70
C ASP A 253 29.63 -11.94 -21.59
N THR A 254 28.74 -12.49 -22.41
CA THR A 254 28.24 -13.86 -22.28
C THR A 254 28.12 -14.51 -23.65
N ILE A 255 28.69 -15.70 -23.78
CA ILE A 255 28.78 -16.46 -25.03
C ILE A 255 27.81 -17.64 -24.96
N ILE A 256 27.04 -17.85 -26.04
CA ILE A 256 26.12 -18.98 -26.19
C ILE A 256 26.68 -19.93 -27.26
N SER A 257 26.73 -21.24 -26.99
CA SER A 257 27.36 -22.20 -27.91
C SER A 257 26.67 -22.36 -29.27
N THR A 258 25.35 -22.12 -29.34
CA THR A 258 24.60 -22.15 -30.60
C THR A 258 23.35 -21.26 -30.55
N ASN A 259 22.95 -20.77 -31.71
CA ASN A 259 21.65 -20.12 -31.94
C ASN A 259 20.62 -21.04 -32.64
N ASN A 260 20.98 -22.30 -32.90
CA ASN A 260 20.10 -23.32 -33.47
C ASN A 260 20.34 -24.68 -32.78
N ILE A 261 19.26 -25.31 -32.33
CA ILE A 261 19.24 -26.65 -31.74
C ILE A 261 18.34 -27.53 -32.61
N ILE A 262 18.78 -28.76 -32.89
CA ILE A 262 17.99 -29.79 -33.56
C ILE A 262 17.92 -30.98 -32.60
N LEU A 263 16.71 -31.45 -32.33
CA LEU A 263 16.38 -32.58 -31.47
C LEU A 263 15.91 -33.73 -32.37
N GLU A 264 16.63 -34.83 -32.35
CA GLU A 264 16.34 -36.08 -33.07
C GLU A 264 16.46 -37.25 -32.09
N ASN A 265 15.70 -38.32 -32.31
CA ASN A 265 15.84 -39.62 -31.61
C ASN A 265 15.89 -39.56 -30.06
N GLU A 266 15.15 -38.63 -29.45
CA GLU A 266 15.09 -38.41 -27.98
C GLU A 266 16.44 -37.96 -27.37
N GLU A 267 17.40 -37.50 -28.18
CA GLU A 267 18.68 -36.99 -27.67
C GLU A 267 18.54 -35.65 -26.92
N THR A 268 19.25 -35.54 -25.79
CA THR A 268 19.39 -34.30 -25.03
C THR A 268 20.54 -33.46 -25.58
N VAL A 269 20.27 -32.25 -26.07
CA VAL A 269 21.31 -31.33 -26.56
C VAL A 269 21.74 -30.39 -25.43
N VAL A 270 23.05 -30.32 -25.19
CA VAL A 270 23.63 -29.42 -24.19
C VAL A 270 23.92 -28.05 -24.80
N LEU A 271 23.09 -27.08 -24.46
CA LEU A 271 23.36 -25.66 -24.67
C LEU A 271 24.36 -25.18 -23.61
N ARG A 272 25.42 -24.48 -24.02
CA ARG A 272 26.40 -23.89 -23.09
C ARG A 272 26.27 -22.38 -23.07
N ILE A 273 26.23 -21.83 -21.86
CA ILE A 273 26.18 -20.39 -21.58
C ILE A 273 27.44 -20.05 -20.77
N THR A 274 28.37 -19.30 -21.35
CA THR A 274 29.67 -18.98 -20.76
C THR A 274 29.74 -17.51 -20.36
N ASN A 275 29.97 -17.24 -19.07
CA ASN A 275 30.22 -15.88 -18.57
C ASN A 275 31.69 -15.51 -18.84
N ASN A 276 31.93 -14.67 -19.85
CA ASN A 276 33.26 -14.23 -20.26
C ASN A 276 33.81 -13.08 -19.38
N CYS A 277 33.02 -12.56 -18.43
CA CYS A 277 33.48 -11.56 -17.48
C CYS A 277 34.32 -12.20 -16.37
N GLY A 278 35.55 -11.72 -16.18
CA GLY A 278 36.46 -12.20 -15.13
C GLY A 278 36.23 -11.63 -13.72
N SER A 279 35.17 -10.84 -13.49
CA SER A 279 34.93 -10.19 -12.17
C SER A 279 33.48 -10.04 -11.72
N LYS A 280 32.47 -10.24 -12.59
CA LYS A 280 31.04 -10.12 -12.24
C LYS A 280 30.28 -11.38 -12.62
N LYS A 281 29.30 -11.76 -11.80
CA LYS A 281 28.39 -12.88 -12.08
C LYS A 281 27.32 -12.44 -13.07
N SER A 282 26.97 -13.31 -14.03
CA SER A 282 25.74 -13.18 -14.79
C SER A 282 24.66 -14.09 -14.23
N ALA A 283 23.40 -13.67 -14.33
CA ALA A 283 22.24 -14.55 -14.23
C ALA A 283 21.64 -14.70 -15.62
N PHE A 284 20.98 -15.84 -15.88
CA PHE A 284 20.23 -16.05 -17.11
C PHE A 284 18.85 -16.64 -16.81
N GLU A 285 17.90 -16.33 -17.68
CA GLU A 285 16.54 -16.89 -17.72
C GLU A 285 16.22 -17.29 -19.17
N ILE A 286 15.60 -18.45 -19.38
CA ILE A 286 15.24 -18.98 -20.70
C ILE A 286 13.72 -19.00 -20.84
N LEU A 287 13.21 -18.08 -21.65
CA LEU A 287 11.78 -17.96 -21.98
C LEU A 287 11.50 -18.48 -23.40
N CYS A 288 10.23 -18.77 -23.71
CA CYS A 288 9.81 -19.09 -25.07
C CYS A 288 9.05 -17.90 -25.67
N GLU A 289 9.58 -17.32 -26.76
CA GLU A 289 8.93 -16.24 -27.51
C GLU A 289 7.65 -16.77 -28.20
N GLY A 290 7.74 -17.96 -28.78
CA GLY A 290 6.64 -18.64 -29.45
C GLY A 290 7.05 -19.94 -30.14
N GLN A 291 6.06 -20.62 -30.71
CA GLN A 291 6.22 -21.94 -31.35
C GLN A 291 5.42 -22.05 -32.66
N SER A 292 5.77 -23.03 -33.50
CA SER A 292 4.96 -23.48 -34.65
C SER A 292 5.14 -24.98 -34.89
N THR A 293 4.28 -25.58 -35.70
CA THR A 293 4.38 -27.01 -36.11
C THR A 293 4.23 -27.15 -37.62
N SER A 294 4.91 -28.14 -38.23
CA SER A 294 4.64 -28.54 -39.62
C SER A 294 3.41 -29.44 -39.69
N LYS A 295 2.58 -29.29 -40.73
CA LYS A 295 1.59 -30.28 -41.13
C LYS A 295 2.21 -31.28 -42.11
N GLN A 296 1.62 -32.46 -42.23
CA GLN A 296 2.09 -33.54 -43.11
C GLN A 296 2.02 -33.19 -44.62
N ASP A 297 1.36 -32.08 -44.98
CA ASP A 297 1.35 -31.51 -46.34
C ASP A 297 2.52 -30.53 -46.61
N GLY A 298 3.42 -30.33 -45.63
CA GLY A 298 4.53 -29.39 -45.69
C GLY A 298 4.17 -27.94 -45.35
N THR A 299 2.90 -27.62 -45.07
CA THR A 299 2.49 -26.28 -44.64
C THR A 299 2.84 -26.06 -43.16
N LYS A 300 3.48 -24.93 -42.85
CA LYS A 300 3.67 -24.52 -41.44
C LYS A 300 2.37 -23.95 -40.89
N THR A 301 2.09 -24.27 -39.63
CA THR A 301 1.07 -23.58 -38.84
C THR A 301 1.55 -22.18 -38.43
N ASP A 302 0.62 -21.29 -38.14
CA ASP A 302 0.91 -19.92 -37.71
C ASP A 302 1.74 -19.89 -36.42
N PHE A 303 2.60 -18.87 -36.28
CA PHE A 303 3.45 -18.69 -35.11
C PHE A 303 2.62 -18.33 -33.88
N ILE A 304 2.57 -19.22 -32.90
CA ILE A 304 1.88 -19.02 -31.63
C ILE A 304 2.87 -18.39 -30.63
N ALA A 305 2.76 -17.07 -30.42
CA ALA A 305 3.50 -16.38 -29.39
C ALA A 305 3.15 -16.93 -27.98
N ARG A 306 4.15 -17.21 -27.14
CA ARG A 306 3.97 -17.82 -25.82
C ARG A 306 4.12 -16.86 -24.63
N ALA A 307 4.72 -15.68 -24.80
CA ALA A 307 4.78 -14.64 -23.77
C ALA A 307 5.19 -15.19 -22.38
N SER A 308 4.35 -15.04 -21.36
CA SER A 308 4.59 -15.55 -20.00
C SER A 308 4.02 -16.96 -19.74
N PHE A 309 3.47 -17.66 -20.75
CA PHE A 309 2.89 -19.00 -20.62
C PHE A 309 3.94 -20.14 -20.63
N GLY A 310 5.19 -19.83 -20.26
CA GLY A 310 6.27 -20.81 -20.12
C GLY A 310 6.69 -21.52 -21.41
N LEU A 311 7.53 -22.54 -21.24
CA LEU A 311 8.02 -23.40 -22.32
C LEU A 311 6.90 -24.26 -22.94
N PRO A 312 7.04 -24.73 -24.19
CA PRO A 312 6.14 -25.72 -24.77
C PRO A 312 6.10 -27.05 -23.99
N HIS A 313 4.94 -27.71 -23.95
CA HIS A 313 4.79 -29.02 -23.27
C HIS A 313 5.62 -30.17 -23.87
N TRP A 314 6.18 -29.97 -25.08
CA TRP A 314 7.05 -30.93 -25.76
C TRP A 314 8.55 -30.63 -25.57
N LEU A 315 8.91 -29.58 -24.83
CA LEU A 315 10.28 -29.07 -24.76
C LEU A 315 10.65 -28.74 -23.31
N GLU A 316 11.46 -29.60 -22.69
CA GLU A 316 12.08 -29.28 -21.41
C GLU A 316 13.43 -28.59 -21.63
N VAL A 317 13.73 -27.64 -20.73
CA VAL A 317 14.99 -26.90 -20.67
C VAL A 317 15.42 -26.84 -19.21
N GLN A 318 16.53 -27.48 -18.86
CA GLN A 318 16.97 -27.62 -17.47
C GLN A 318 18.47 -27.36 -17.30
N PRO A 319 18.89 -26.39 -16.44
CA PRO A 319 18.06 -25.40 -15.76
C PRO A 319 17.58 -24.28 -16.72
N SER A 320 16.32 -23.87 -16.60
CA SER A 320 15.75 -22.73 -17.33
C SER A 320 16.08 -21.35 -16.72
N ILE A 321 16.62 -21.32 -15.49
CA ILE A 321 17.11 -20.12 -14.82
C ILE A 321 18.35 -20.47 -14.00
N GLY A 322 19.38 -19.62 -13.99
CA GLY A 322 20.62 -19.90 -13.27
C GLY A 322 21.53 -18.70 -13.07
N LEU A 323 22.56 -18.91 -12.26
CA LEU A 323 23.65 -17.97 -11.99
C LEU A 323 24.97 -18.57 -12.47
N ILE A 324 25.85 -17.75 -13.05
CA ILE A 324 27.13 -18.17 -13.61
C ILE A 324 28.24 -17.31 -12.99
N GLU A 325 29.20 -17.95 -12.33
CA GLU A 325 30.34 -17.28 -11.72
C GLU A 325 31.29 -16.69 -12.79
N PRO A 326 32.21 -15.77 -12.42
CA PRO A 326 33.10 -15.11 -13.39
C PRO A 326 34.03 -16.11 -14.09
N GLY A 327 33.97 -16.18 -15.42
CA GLY A 327 34.76 -17.13 -16.23
C GLY A 327 34.19 -18.56 -16.34
N GLU A 328 33.05 -18.86 -15.70
CA GLU A 328 32.45 -20.19 -15.72
C GLU A 328 31.47 -20.40 -16.88
N THR A 329 31.06 -21.65 -17.09
CA THR A 329 30.08 -22.06 -18.10
C THR A 329 28.98 -22.91 -17.47
N MET A 330 27.73 -22.51 -17.64
CA MET A 330 26.58 -23.34 -17.32
C MET A 330 26.26 -24.26 -18.50
N GLU A 331 25.96 -25.52 -18.19
CA GLU A 331 25.39 -26.49 -19.13
C GLU A 331 23.88 -26.55 -18.91
N VAL A 332 23.12 -26.34 -19.99
CA VAL A 332 21.66 -26.38 -20.01
C VAL A 332 21.24 -27.50 -20.94
N ASN A 333 20.58 -28.51 -20.38
CA ASN A 333 19.99 -29.60 -21.13
C ASN A 333 18.73 -29.09 -21.85
N VAL A 334 18.59 -29.40 -23.13
CA VAL A 334 17.41 -29.14 -23.95
C VAL A 334 17.00 -30.45 -24.58
N HIS A 335 15.80 -30.95 -24.23
CA HIS A 335 15.31 -32.25 -24.72
C HIS A 335 13.83 -32.20 -25.09
N HIS A 336 13.43 -33.13 -25.96
CA HIS A 336 12.01 -33.28 -26.32
C HIS A 336 11.33 -34.18 -25.30
N GLU A 337 10.21 -33.70 -24.76
CA GLU A 337 9.36 -34.46 -23.86
C GLU A 337 8.18 -35.12 -24.59
N ASN A 338 8.05 -36.43 -24.39
CA ASN A 338 7.01 -37.27 -24.98
C ASN A 338 5.70 -37.16 -24.20
N TYR A 339 5.07 -35.99 -24.27
CA TYR A 339 3.81 -35.73 -23.55
C TYR A 339 2.64 -36.53 -24.15
N TYR A 340 2.31 -37.66 -23.53
CA TYR A 340 1.09 -38.43 -23.84
C TYR A 340 -0.15 -37.70 -23.30
N THR A 341 -0.89 -37.04 -24.18
CA THR A 341 -2.22 -36.49 -23.89
C THR A 341 -3.23 -37.62 -23.64
N GLN A 342 -3.45 -37.96 -22.37
CA GLN A 342 -4.38 -39.01 -21.94
C GLN A 342 -5.86 -38.54 -22.02
N GLU A 343 -6.31 -38.05 -23.17
CA GLU A 343 -7.69 -37.56 -23.31
C GLU A 343 -8.25 -37.71 -24.74
N GLU A 344 -8.74 -38.91 -25.08
CA GLU A 344 -9.91 -39.09 -25.96
C GLU A 344 -10.52 -40.50 -25.80
N PHE A 345 -11.30 -40.69 -24.72
CA PHE A 345 -12.20 -41.85 -24.55
C PHE A 345 -13.65 -41.37 -24.43
N VAL A 346 -14.28 -41.15 -25.59
CA VAL A 346 -15.73 -40.93 -25.72
C VAL A 346 -16.28 -41.96 -26.71
N ASP A 347 -17.37 -42.62 -26.35
CA ASP A 347 -18.12 -43.61 -27.16
C ASP A 347 -17.32 -44.75 -27.83
N GLY A 348 -16.13 -45.08 -27.31
CA GLY A 348 -15.45 -46.36 -27.54
C GLY A 348 -14.89 -46.60 -28.96
N VAL A 349 -14.84 -45.56 -29.80
CA VAL A 349 -14.26 -45.63 -31.15
C VAL A 349 -12.92 -44.90 -31.16
N VAL A 350 -11.84 -45.60 -31.58
CA VAL A 350 -10.51 -45.00 -31.70
C VAL A 350 -10.47 -44.06 -32.91
N GLN A 351 -10.70 -42.76 -32.69
CA GLN A 351 -10.42 -41.73 -33.70
C GLN A 351 -8.94 -41.35 -33.68
N GLY A 352 -8.17 -41.86 -34.64
CA GLY A 352 -7.02 -41.16 -35.20
C GLY A 352 -5.95 -40.59 -34.24
N GLY A 353 -5.59 -41.28 -33.15
CA GLY A 353 -4.53 -40.90 -32.19
C GLY A 353 -3.10 -40.91 -32.77
N TRP A 354 -2.88 -40.25 -33.90
CA TRP A 354 -1.71 -40.36 -34.78
C TRP A 354 -1.30 -38.98 -35.38
N CYS A 355 -1.47 -37.87 -34.65
CA CYS A 355 -1.23 -36.53 -35.25
C CYS A 355 -0.58 -35.41 -34.40
N GLU A 356 -0.03 -35.67 -33.21
CA GLU A 356 0.93 -34.73 -32.55
C GLU A 356 2.35 -35.29 -32.40
N LEU A 357 2.51 -36.61 -32.45
CA LEU A 357 3.81 -37.30 -32.42
C LEU A 357 4.54 -37.27 -33.78
N THR A 358 3.82 -37.02 -34.88
CA THR A 358 4.27 -37.21 -36.28
C THR A 358 4.46 -35.88 -37.05
N ARG A 359 4.84 -34.81 -36.34
CA ARG A 359 5.02 -33.45 -36.88
C ARG A 359 6.32 -32.84 -36.39
N ASP A 360 6.97 -32.05 -37.24
CA ASP A 360 8.11 -31.24 -36.81
C ASP A 360 7.60 -30.07 -35.96
N LYS A 361 8.33 -29.77 -34.89
CA LYS A 361 7.97 -28.72 -33.94
C LYS A 361 9.10 -27.70 -33.91
N GLU A 362 8.79 -26.43 -34.05
CA GLU A 362 9.74 -25.33 -33.90
C GLU A 362 9.37 -24.47 -32.70
N ALA A 363 10.34 -24.12 -31.87
CA ALA A 363 10.21 -23.14 -30.80
C ALA A 363 11.33 -22.10 -30.90
N VAL A 364 11.06 -20.87 -30.46
CA VAL A 364 12.08 -19.83 -30.37
C VAL A 364 12.27 -19.48 -28.90
N LEU A 365 13.45 -19.80 -28.37
CA LEU A 365 13.86 -19.50 -27.01
C LEU A 365 14.61 -18.17 -26.95
N LEU A 366 14.41 -17.45 -25.84
CA LEU A 366 15.10 -16.22 -25.49
C LEU A 366 15.91 -16.48 -24.22
N VAL A 367 17.23 -16.50 -24.36
CA VAL A 367 18.16 -16.52 -23.21
C VAL A 367 18.42 -15.07 -22.81
N ASN A 368 17.70 -14.61 -21.79
CA ASN A 368 17.83 -13.29 -21.20
C ASN A 368 18.96 -13.32 -20.17
N VAL A 369 20.04 -12.58 -20.41
CA VAL A 369 21.21 -12.49 -19.53
C VAL A 369 21.25 -11.13 -18.83
N THR A 370 21.41 -11.13 -17.51
CA THR A 370 21.55 -9.92 -16.69
C THR A 370 22.81 -9.99 -15.83
N GLY A 371 23.35 -8.83 -15.46
CA GLY A 371 24.40 -8.74 -14.42
C GLY A 371 23.79 -8.79 -13.02
N SER A 372 24.53 -9.32 -12.03
CA SER A 372 24.06 -9.42 -10.64
C SER A 372 23.69 -8.08 -9.95
N THR A 373 24.02 -6.95 -10.58
CA THR A 373 23.64 -5.59 -10.16
C THR A 373 23.02 -4.78 -11.29
N SER A 374 22.62 -5.42 -12.40
CA SER A 374 22.23 -4.73 -13.63
C SER A 374 20.73 -4.55 -13.76
N THR A 375 20.33 -3.40 -14.32
CA THR A 375 18.96 -3.10 -14.78
C THR A 375 18.77 -3.37 -16.27
N GLU A 376 19.84 -3.72 -16.98
CA GLU A 376 19.82 -4.04 -18.41
C GLU A 376 19.85 -5.56 -18.64
N THR A 377 19.35 -5.99 -19.79
CA THR A 377 19.29 -7.39 -20.21
C THR A 377 19.85 -7.54 -21.63
N VAL A 378 20.72 -8.52 -21.85
CA VAL A 378 21.13 -8.96 -23.19
C VAL A 378 20.36 -10.24 -23.54
N THR A 379 19.57 -10.21 -24.61
CA THR A 379 18.76 -11.36 -25.05
C THR A 379 19.40 -12.06 -26.25
N HIS A 380 19.74 -13.33 -26.10
CA HIS A 380 20.16 -14.20 -27.20
C HIS A 380 18.97 -15.05 -27.67
N ARG A 381 18.78 -15.16 -28.99
CA ARG A 381 17.63 -15.86 -29.61
C ARG A 381 18.07 -17.19 -30.21
N ILE A 382 17.43 -18.28 -29.81
CA ILE A 382 17.78 -19.66 -30.19
C ILE A 382 16.57 -20.33 -30.83
N ASN A 383 16.72 -20.85 -32.05
CA ASN A 383 15.68 -21.68 -32.66
C ASN A 383 15.89 -23.14 -32.23
N VAL A 384 14.88 -23.76 -31.65
CA VAL A 384 14.84 -25.21 -31.38
C VAL A 384 13.93 -25.87 -32.40
N ARG A 385 14.40 -26.96 -33.02
CA ARG A 385 13.61 -27.80 -33.90
C ARG A 385 13.61 -29.23 -33.38
N HIS A 386 12.44 -29.86 -33.36
CA HIS A 386 12.32 -31.31 -33.24
C HIS A 386 11.86 -31.87 -34.59
N CYS A 387 12.60 -32.85 -35.14
CA CYS A 387 12.31 -33.47 -36.42
C CYS A 387 11.82 -34.91 -36.24
N CYS A 388 10.67 -35.25 -36.80
CA CYS A 388 10.09 -36.59 -36.61
C CYS A 388 10.65 -37.60 -37.61
N ALA A 389 11.15 -38.74 -37.13
CA ALA A 389 11.49 -39.88 -37.97
C ALA A 389 10.22 -40.43 -38.66
N ALA A 390 10.25 -40.58 -39.99
CA ALA A 390 9.10 -41.04 -40.76
C ALA A 390 8.87 -42.55 -40.64
N SER A 391 7.76 -42.96 -40.04
CA SER A 391 7.38 -44.37 -39.87
C SER A 391 6.98 -45.02 -41.20
N SER A 392 7.63 -46.12 -41.59
CA SER A 392 7.22 -46.94 -42.72
C SER A 392 5.84 -47.59 -42.50
N PRO A 393 4.94 -47.63 -43.50
CA PRO A 393 3.59 -48.17 -43.33
C PRO A 393 3.57 -49.70 -43.13
N PRO A 394 2.70 -50.23 -42.25
CA PRO A 394 2.55 -51.66 -42.03
C PRO A 394 1.75 -52.35 -43.15
N PRO A 395 1.92 -53.67 -43.37
CA PRO A 395 1.15 -54.44 -44.35
C PRO A 395 -0.29 -54.71 -43.88
N PRO A 396 -1.26 -54.86 -44.80
CA PRO A 396 -2.65 -55.16 -44.46
C PRO A 396 -2.85 -56.60 -44.00
N VAL A 397 -3.75 -56.81 -43.03
CA VAL A 397 -4.12 -58.13 -42.47
C VAL A 397 -5.61 -58.40 -42.69
N SER A 398 -5.98 -59.67 -42.91
CA SER A 398 -7.30 -60.11 -43.37
C SER A 398 -8.32 -60.37 -42.25
N LEU A 399 -9.62 -60.36 -42.59
CA LEU A 399 -10.76 -60.56 -41.69
C LEU A 399 -11.26 -62.03 -41.63
N LEU A 400 -11.21 -62.65 -40.44
CA LEU A 400 -11.95 -63.84 -39.97
C LEU A 400 -11.93 -63.90 -38.41
N ALA A 401 -12.83 -64.53 -37.65
CA ALA A 401 -14.26 -64.86 -37.85
C ALA A 401 -14.91 -65.45 -36.56
N ILE A 402 -16.20 -65.13 -36.31
CA ILE A 402 -17.24 -65.94 -35.61
C ILE A 402 -17.03 -66.38 -34.13
N ALA A 403 -17.97 -66.02 -33.22
CA ALA A 403 -18.75 -66.93 -32.32
C ALA A 403 -19.51 -66.24 -31.15
N ALA A 404 -20.72 -66.73 -30.80
CA ALA A 404 -21.56 -66.45 -29.60
C ALA A 404 -22.80 -67.41 -29.60
N PRO A 405 -23.77 -67.39 -28.64
CA PRO A 405 -23.83 -66.86 -27.26
C PRO A 405 -23.74 -68.07 -26.26
N PRO A 406 -24.67 -68.47 -25.32
CA PRO A 406 -25.93 -67.95 -24.72
C PRO A 406 -25.72 -67.44 -23.25
N GLY A 407 -26.69 -67.27 -22.32
CA GLY A 407 -28.16 -67.41 -22.30
C GLY A 407 -28.84 -67.00 -20.96
N ASP A 408 -30.17 -67.24 -20.88
CA ASP A 408 -31.10 -67.21 -19.72
C ASP A 408 -31.70 -65.89 -19.15
N ALA A 409 -32.92 -66.01 -18.60
CA ALA A 409 -33.89 -65.00 -18.09
C ALA A 409 -35.03 -65.74 -17.30
N PRO A 410 -36.22 -65.20 -16.91
CA PRO A 410 -36.79 -63.82 -16.93
C PRO A 410 -37.55 -63.44 -15.60
N SER A 411 -38.64 -62.63 -15.70
CA SER A 411 -39.69 -62.29 -14.69
C SER A 411 -39.41 -61.08 -13.75
N SER A 412 -40.39 -60.27 -13.31
CA SER A 412 -41.85 -60.18 -13.55
C SER A 412 -42.39 -58.70 -13.47
N GLU A 413 -43.72 -58.51 -13.56
CA GLU A 413 -44.43 -57.22 -13.75
C GLU A 413 -44.56 -56.30 -12.51
N GLY A 414 -44.91 -55.01 -12.74
CA GLY A 414 -45.38 -54.08 -11.71
C GLY A 414 -45.82 -52.69 -12.24
N LEU A 415 -47.13 -52.41 -12.22
CA LEU A 415 -47.75 -51.14 -12.66
C LEU A 415 -48.12 -50.22 -11.47
N THR A 416 -47.93 -48.90 -11.59
CA THR A 416 -48.89 -47.86 -11.10
C THR A 416 -48.50 -46.44 -11.51
N GLU A 417 -49.49 -45.57 -11.75
CA GLU A 417 -49.32 -44.12 -11.91
C GLU A 417 -49.54 -43.36 -10.59
N ARG A 418 -48.83 -42.24 -10.34
CA ARG A 418 -49.41 -40.88 -10.39
C ARG A 418 -48.54 -39.74 -9.83
N SER A 419 -48.39 -38.70 -10.67
CA SER A 419 -48.63 -37.26 -10.37
C SER A 419 -47.78 -36.48 -9.34
N SER A 420 -47.04 -35.49 -9.89
CA SER A 420 -46.69 -34.18 -9.28
C SER A 420 -45.59 -34.17 -8.19
N ARG A 421 -44.81 -33.09 -7.98
CA ARG A 421 -45.01 -31.65 -8.31
C ARG A 421 -43.78 -30.96 -8.94
N LYS A 422 -43.99 -29.71 -9.37
CA LYS A 422 -43.01 -28.79 -9.97
C LYS A 422 -41.88 -28.39 -9.02
N SER A 423 -40.72 -28.10 -9.59
CA SER A 423 -39.84 -26.99 -9.16
C SER A 423 -39.37 -26.22 -10.40
N GLN A 424 -39.36 -24.89 -10.35
CA GLN A 424 -38.84 -24.02 -11.41
C GLN A 424 -37.75 -23.15 -10.78
N SER A 425 -36.56 -23.12 -11.39
CA SER A 425 -35.52 -22.13 -11.10
C SER A 425 -35.52 -21.03 -12.16
N ASN A 426 -35.43 -19.77 -11.72
CA ASN A 426 -35.45 -18.62 -12.61
C ASN A 426 -34.03 -18.26 -13.06
N HIS A 427 -33.81 -18.14 -14.37
CA HIS A 427 -32.69 -17.35 -14.86
C HIS A 427 -33.01 -15.86 -14.72
N LEU A 428 -32.06 -15.10 -14.18
CA LEU A 428 -32.08 -13.63 -14.15
C LEU A 428 -30.84 -13.12 -14.87
N GLN A 429 -31.05 -12.43 -15.99
CA GLN A 429 -29.97 -11.72 -16.68
C GLN A 429 -29.45 -10.57 -15.80
N ARG A 430 -28.14 -10.34 -15.81
CA ARG A 430 -27.56 -9.05 -15.46
C ARG A 430 -26.97 -8.42 -16.73
N SER A 431 -27.18 -7.12 -16.85
CA SER A 431 -26.65 -6.28 -17.91
C SER A 431 -25.38 -5.58 -17.43
N ASP A 432 -24.27 -5.77 -18.11
CA ASP A 432 -23.06 -4.99 -17.86
C ASP A 432 -23.19 -3.57 -18.43
N ALA A 433 -22.69 -2.59 -17.68
CA ALA A 433 -22.76 -1.18 -18.04
C ALA A 433 -21.43 -0.70 -18.63
N HIS A 434 -21.48 0.10 -19.68
CA HIS A 434 -20.29 0.77 -20.22
C HIS A 434 -19.71 1.77 -19.22
N PHE A 435 -18.40 1.65 -18.94
CA PHE A 435 -17.59 2.75 -18.43
C PHE A 435 -16.71 3.28 -19.57
N GLY A 436 -16.72 4.60 -19.77
CA GLY A 436 -15.96 5.25 -20.82
C GLY A 436 -14.47 5.35 -20.49
N ALA A 437 -13.62 5.11 -21.48
CA ALA A 437 -12.21 5.47 -21.40
C ALA A 437 -12.05 7.00 -21.50
N SER A 438 -11.18 7.58 -20.68
CA SER A 438 -10.70 8.96 -20.86
C SER A 438 -9.32 8.90 -21.50
N GLU A 439 -9.14 9.59 -22.62
CA GLU A 439 -7.87 9.64 -23.33
C GLU A 439 -6.81 10.41 -22.52
N VAL A 440 -5.57 9.92 -22.56
CA VAL A 440 -4.40 10.61 -22.03
C VAL A 440 -3.54 11.07 -23.21
N HIS A 441 -3.40 12.38 -23.39
CA HIS A 441 -2.56 12.93 -24.47
C HIS A 441 -1.09 12.98 -24.05
N ASP A 442 -0.25 12.23 -24.77
CA ASP A 442 1.21 12.31 -24.66
C ASP A 442 1.75 13.66 -25.15
N LEU A 443 2.34 14.45 -24.24
CA LEU A 443 3.03 15.70 -24.58
C LEU A 443 4.51 15.48 -24.92
N HIS A 444 4.77 14.64 -25.92
CA HIS A 444 6.12 14.34 -26.40
C HIS A 444 6.58 15.33 -27.50
N ARG A 445 6.83 16.61 -27.14
CA ARG A 445 7.51 17.61 -28.01
C ARG A 445 7.98 18.84 -27.23
N LEU A 446 9.30 18.93 -26.99
CA LEU A 446 10.11 20.18 -27.00
C LEU A 446 11.59 19.85 -26.70
N ARG A 447 12.32 19.48 -27.76
CA ARG A 447 13.78 19.65 -27.88
C ARG A 447 14.02 20.50 -29.12
N ASN A 448 15.11 21.26 -29.14
CA ASN A 448 15.50 22.25 -30.16
C ASN A 448 14.84 23.63 -30.01
N MET A 449 15.27 24.38 -28.98
CA MET A 449 15.90 25.69 -29.18
C MET A 449 16.93 25.94 -28.08
#